data_AF-A0A7C3CR27-F1
#
_entry.id   AF-A0A7C3CR27-F1
#
_cell.length_a   1.000
_cell.length_b   1.000
_cell.length_c   1.000
_cell.angle_alpha   90.00
_cell.angle_beta   90.00
_cell.angle_gamma   90.00
#
_symmetry.space_group_name_H-M   'P 1'
#
loop_
_entity.id
_entity.type
_entity.pdbx_description
1 polymer ?
#
loop_
_entity_poly.entity_id
_entity_poly.type
_entity_poly.pdbx_seq_one_letter_code
_entity_poly.pdbx_strand_id
1 'polypeptide(L)'
;NNDPLAQADDIDHLGNRRVRGVGELIQNKLRIGMARMARNARDRMSTCDVDTVVPGQIVNSRPVAASIKEFFSSSQLSQFMDQVNPLAELEHKRRLSAMGPGGLTRERAGFEVRDVHHSHYGRICPVQTPEGPNIGLVGQMANYSRINEYGFLETPYLKVRKTVKNSVADLTDRILAKSVSGIAKAGTLIDEKLAKKIAKTKAKEVEVYPFIEEKIEFIDATVEDRKSIAHAGVNLDEFGNILDKNVEARVNGHPEMVDATKLDYIDVSAKQCISVATSMIPFLEHDDANRALMGSNMQRQAVSCVKPEAPIVGTGIEDKAAADSGQVVLAVADGEVIVADAGQIIVRKKSPAGAKTKYFRRKYPLQSFAKSNAFTSMNQVPRVSVGDKVKKGQLLADGASTDHGEIALGQNVLTAFVPWEGYNFEDAIIISEKLVQDDRYSSIHIEDFSIDVRDTKLGPEIVTRDIPNIGEDRLKNLDKDGIIRVGAEVISGDILVGKITPKGEGDLTAEERLLRAIFGEKSRDVKDSSLYLSHGKHGKVVDVKIFSREKGDKLSTGVIKRIQVSIAQLRR
;
A
#
# COMPACT_ATOMS: atom_id res chain seq x y z
N ASN A 1 34.95 17.85 -20.49
CA ASN A 1 34.29 19.06 -21.00
C ASN A 1 35.27 19.86 -21.85
N ASN A 2 35.32 19.58 -23.16
CA ASN A 2 36.14 20.33 -24.14
C ASN A 2 35.27 21.00 -25.23
N ASP A 3 33.94 20.98 -25.08
CA ASP A 3 33.02 21.64 -26.00
C ASP A 3 32.40 22.88 -25.33
N PRO A 4 32.66 24.09 -25.83
CA PRO A 4 32.08 25.33 -25.31
C PRO A 4 30.55 25.44 -25.46
N LEU A 5 29.94 24.60 -26.32
CA LEU A 5 28.49 24.59 -26.57
C LEU A 5 27.75 23.49 -25.81
N ALA A 6 28.46 22.68 -25.01
CA ALA A 6 27.82 21.63 -24.22
C ALA A 6 26.88 22.22 -23.16
N GLN A 7 25.61 21.81 -23.20
CA GLN A 7 24.66 22.09 -22.13
C GLN A 7 24.97 21.20 -20.92
N ALA A 8 24.76 21.74 -19.72
CA ALA A 8 24.90 20.97 -18.50
C ALA A 8 23.75 19.94 -18.39
N ASP A 9 24.07 18.72 -17.97
CA ASP A 9 23.05 17.72 -17.69
C ASP A 9 22.26 18.12 -16.44
N ASP A 10 20.94 18.12 -16.57
CA ASP A 10 20.04 18.28 -15.43
C ASP A 10 20.00 16.99 -14.61
N ILE A 11 20.48 17.05 -13.38
CA ILE A 11 20.57 15.91 -12.47
C ILE A 11 19.21 15.44 -11.93
N ASP A 12 18.20 16.32 -11.91
CA ASP A 12 16.86 16.04 -11.38
C ASP A 12 15.92 15.52 -12.47
N HIS A 13 16.28 15.72 -13.74
CA HIS A 13 15.59 15.10 -14.86
C HIS A 13 15.53 13.57 -14.70
N LEU A 14 14.33 12.96 -14.79
CA LEU A 14 14.14 11.51 -14.61
C LEU A 14 14.83 10.63 -15.66
N GLY A 15 15.34 11.21 -16.74
CA GLY A 15 16.26 10.53 -17.65
C GLY A 15 17.65 10.28 -17.06
N ASN A 16 18.05 11.07 -16.07
CA ASN A 16 19.31 10.96 -15.33
C ASN A 16 19.13 10.37 -13.93
N ARG A 17 17.89 10.40 -13.41
CA ARG A 17 17.53 9.91 -12.08
C ARG A 17 16.70 8.63 -12.15
N ARG A 18 17.31 7.50 -11.78
CA ARG A 18 16.67 6.18 -11.80
C ARG A 18 16.09 5.75 -10.46
N VAL A 19 15.04 4.95 -10.50
CA VAL A 19 14.44 4.27 -9.34
C VAL A 19 15.07 2.90 -9.15
N ARG A 20 15.52 2.61 -7.93
CA ARG A 20 16.01 1.27 -7.55
C ARG A 20 14.86 0.44 -7.01
N GLY A 21 14.41 -0.55 -7.76
CA GLY A 21 13.37 -1.48 -7.31
C GLY A 21 13.83 -2.38 -6.15
N VAL A 22 12.87 -3.03 -5.47
CA VAL A 22 13.14 -3.94 -4.34
C VAL A 22 14.11 -5.06 -4.73
N GLY A 23 13.98 -5.61 -5.94
CA GLY A 23 14.87 -6.64 -6.47
C GLY A 23 16.33 -6.20 -6.54
N GLU A 24 16.61 -4.98 -7.02
CA GLU A 24 17.97 -4.44 -7.11
C GLU A 24 18.56 -4.20 -5.71
N LEU A 25 17.77 -3.67 -4.77
CA LEU A 25 18.19 -3.42 -3.39
C LEU A 25 18.62 -4.73 -2.70
N ILE A 26 17.81 -5.78 -2.84
CA ILE A 26 18.11 -7.11 -2.31
C ILE A 26 19.31 -7.72 -3.03
N GLN A 27 19.38 -7.62 -4.36
CA GLN A 27 20.50 -8.13 -5.15
C GLN A 27 21.84 -7.51 -4.71
N ASN A 28 21.88 -6.21 -4.42
CA ASN A 28 23.07 -5.54 -3.93
C ASN A 28 23.50 -6.07 -2.56
N LYS A 29 22.56 -6.31 -1.64
CA LYS A 29 22.85 -6.93 -0.33
C LYS A 29 23.29 -8.38 -0.46
N LEU A 30 22.69 -9.13 -1.38
CA LEU A 30 23.10 -10.49 -1.72
C LEU A 30 24.53 -10.50 -2.27
N ARG A 31 24.88 -9.57 -3.17
CA ARG A 31 26.23 -9.43 -3.74
C ARG A 31 27.27 -9.18 -2.65
N ILE A 32 26.98 -8.31 -1.68
CA ILE A 32 27.86 -8.06 -0.52
C ILE A 32 28.01 -9.33 0.33
N GLY A 33 26.91 -10.04 0.61
CA GLY A 33 26.93 -11.30 1.36
C GLY A 33 27.75 -12.38 0.65
N MET A 34 27.58 -12.51 -0.67
CA MET A 34 28.33 -13.44 -1.52
C MET A 34 29.82 -13.08 -1.59
N ALA A 35 30.18 -11.79 -1.66
CA ALA A 35 31.57 -11.34 -1.64
C ALA A 35 32.26 -11.69 -0.31
N ARG A 36 31.55 -11.54 0.83
CA ARG A 36 32.03 -11.98 2.15
C ARG A 36 32.20 -13.50 2.21
N MET A 37 31.23 -14.25 1.69
CA MET A 37 31.32 -15.71 1.60
C MET A 37 32.50 -16.16 0.71
N ALA A 38 32.71 -15.52 -0.44
CA ALA A 38 33.79 -15.82 -1.35
C ALA A 38 35.17 -15.55 -0.73
N ARG A 39 35.30 -14.48 0.08
CA ARG A 39 36.52 -14.22 0.86
C ARG A 39 36.80 -15.37 1.84
N ASN A 40 35.81 -15.71 2.67
CA ASN A 40 35.94 -16.80 3.64
C ASN A 40 36.24 -18.15 2.96
N ALA A 41 35.67 -18.39 1.78
CA ALA A 41 35.93 -19.58 0.99
C ALA A 41 37.39 -19.62 0.54
N ARG A 42 37.96 -18.52 0.02
CA ARG A 42 39.38 -18.44 -0.36
C ARG A 42 40.31 -18.66 0.83
N ASP A 43 39.99 -18.08 1.98
CA ASP A 43 40.76 -18.28 3.22
C ASP A 43 40.70 -19.74 3.71
N ARG A 44 39.59 -20.43 3.49
CA ARG A 44 39.47 -21.87 3.78
C ARG A 44 40.22 -22.74 2.77
N MET A 45 40.24 -22.35 1.49
CA MET A 45 40.98 -23.09 0.47
C MET A 45 42.50 -23.08 0.70
N SER A 46 43.06 -22.07 1.37
CA SER A 46 44.48 -22.06 1.75
C SER A 46 44.80 -22.89 2.99
N THR A 47 43.79 -23.31 3.76
CA THR A 47 43.96 -24.01 5.05
C THR A 47 43.48 -25.45 5.03
N CYS A 48 42.55 -25.79 4.14
CA CYS A 48 42.05 -27.15 3.96
C CYS A 48 42.98 -27.99 3.07
N ASP A 49 43.06 -29.28 3.37
CA ASP A 49 43.80 -30.26 2.57
C ASP A 49 43.06 -30.57 1.25
N VAL A 50 43.81 -30.62 0.15
CA VAL A 50 43.28 -30.67 -1.22
C VAL A 50 42.52 -31.98 -1.48
N ASP A 51 42.98 -33.08 -0.90
CA ASP A 51 42.44 -34.42 -1.18
C ASP A 51 41.17 -34.74 -0.36
N THR A 52 40.91 -34.01 0.73
CA THR A 52 39.81 -34.28 1.66
C THR A 52 38.73 -33.21 1.69
N VAL A 53 38.91 -32.10 0.97
CA VAL A 53 38.01 -30.95 1.06
C VAL A 53 36.63 -31.23 0.45
N VAL A 54 35.58 -30.97 1.23
CA VAL A 54 34.18 -31.12 0.79
C VAL A 54 33.54 -29.73 0.64
N PRO A 55 32.63 -29.50 -0.33
CA PRO A 55 32.00 -28.19 -0.53
C PRO A 55 31.36 -27.59 0.73
N GLY A 56 30.82 -28.40 1.63
CA GLY A 56 30.24 -27.94 2.91
C GLY A 56 31.27 -27.34 3.88
N GLN A 57 32.56 -27.69 3.74
CA GLN A 57 33.64 -27.09 4.51
C GLN A 57 34.04 -25.71 3.94
N ILE A 58 33.85 -25.48 2.64
CA ILE A 58 34.21 -24.21 1.99
C ILE A 58 33.04 -23.21 2.05
N VAL A 59 31.82 -23.68 1.78
CA VAL A 59 30.64 -22.82 1.63
C VAL A 59 29.97 -22.58 2.98
N ASN A 60 30.01 -21.34 3.46
CA ASN A 60 29.32 -20.91 4.67
C ASN A 60 28.20 -19.93 4.33
N SER A 61 26.95 -20.30 4.60
CA SER A 61 25.76 -19.48 4.31
C SER A 61 25.52 -18.33 5.30
N ARG A 62 26.20 -18.33 6.47
CA ARG A 62 25.97 -17.33 7.53
C ARG A 62 26.17 -15.87 7.07
N PRO A 63 27.24 -15.52 6.32
CA PRO A 63 27.42 -14.13 5.85
C PRO A 63 26.29 -13.66 4.93
N VAL A 64 25.80 -14.54 4.06
CA VAL A 64 24.69 -14.24 3.14
C VAL A 64 23.39 -14.03 3.92
N ALA A 65 23.05 -14.98 4.80
CA ALA A 65 21.84 -14.89 5.64
C ALA A 65 21.87 -13.66 6.56
N ALA A 66 23.03 -13.34 7.14
CA ALA A 66 23.20 -12.16 7.98
C ALA A 66 22.97 -10.86 7.21
N SER A 67 23.53 -10.72 6.00
CA SER A 67 23.35 -9.51 5.18
C SER A 67 21.90 -9.29 4.75
N ILE A 68 21.16 -10.36 4.45
CA ILE A 68 19.73 -10.27 4.13
C ILE A 68 18.92 -9.92 5.38
N LYS A 69 19.18 -10.58 6.51
CA LYS A 69 18.50 -10.32 7.77
C LYS A 69 18.72 -8.88 8.23
N GLU A 70 19.94 -8.37 8.14
CA GLU A 70 20.30 -6.99 8.44
C GLU A 70 19.49 -6.01 7.59
N PHE A 71 19.40 -6.24 6.27
CA PHE A 71 18.61 -5.39 5.38
C PHE A 71 17.14 -5.28 5.82
N PHE A 72 16.45 -6.40 6.04
CA PHE A 72 15.04 -6.37 6.43
C PHE A 72 14.80 -5.88 7.87
N SER A 73 15.77 -6.05 8.76
CA SER A 73 15.59 -5.71 10.19
C SER A 73 15.92 -4.25 10.51
N SER A 74 16.91 -3.65 9.83
CA SER A 74 17.45 -2.33 10.21
C SER A 74 17.53 -1.32 9.07
N SER A 75 17.23 -1.69 7.82
CA SER A 75 17.26 -0.71 6.74
C SER A 75 16.12 0.30 6.86
N GLN A 76 16.43 1.57 6.65
CA GLN A 76 15.43 2.65 6.53
C GLN A 76 14.38 2.41 5.43
N LEU A 77 14.72 1.61 4.41
CA LEU A 77 13.81 1.25 3.31
C LEU A 77 12.90 0.06 3.67
N SER A 78 13.21 -0.69 4.73
CA SER A 78 12.36 -1.77 5.25
C SER A 78 11.49 -1.21 6.37
N GLN A 79 10.32 -0.70 6.00
CA GLN A 79 9.40 -0.03 6.91
C GLN A 79 8.26 -0.97 7.32
N PHE A 80 7.72 -0.77 8.52
CA PHE A 80 6.44 -1.38 8.87
C PHE A 80 5.38 -0.90 7.89
N MET A 81 4.60 -1.85 7.37
CA MET A 81 3.57 -1.55 6.42
C MET A 81 2.52 -0.65 7.07
N ASP A 82 2.35 0.56 6.53
CA ASP A 82 1.24 1.47 6.81
C ASP A 82 -0.09 0.79 6.47
N GLN A 83 -0.79 0.30 7.49
CA GLN A 83 -2.03 -0.48 7.38
C GLN A 83 -3.15 0.16 8.20
N VAL A 84 -3.28 1.49 8.12
CA VAL A 84 -4.44 2.18 8.71
C VAL A 84 -5.71 1.80 7.95
N ASN A 85 -5.64 1.83 6.62
CA ASN A 85 -6.69 1.45 5.68
C ASN A 85 -6.09 0.89 4.36
N PRO A 86 -6.89 0.32 3.44
CA PRO A 86 -6.40 -0.27 2.20
C PRO A 86 -5.66 0.70 1.28
N LEU A 87 -6.06 1.99 1.24
CA LEU A 87 -5.40 3.01 0.43
C LEU A 87 -3.99 3.30 0.95
N ALA A 88 -3.85 3.46 2.27
CA ALA A 88 -2.56 3.67 2.91
C ALA A 88 -1.58 2.55 2.58
N GLU A 89 -2.08 1.31 2.58
CA GLU A 89 -1.31 0.11 2.23
C GLU A 89 -0.83 0.16 0.78
N LEU A 90 -1.74 0.49 -0.15
CA LEU A 90 -1.45 0.59 -1.58
C LEU A 90 -0.42 1.68 -1.87
N GLU A 91 -0.61 2.88 -1.32
CA GLU A 91 0.30 4.01 -1.54
C GLU A 91 1.66 3.80 -0.89
N HIS A 92 1.71 3.12 0.25
CA HIS A 92 2.98 2.81 0.89
C HIS A 92 3.83 1.85 0.03
N LYS A 93 3.21 0.89 -0.66
CA LYS A 93 3.90 0.02 -1.63
C LYS A 93 4.44 0.77 -2.85
N ARG A 94 3.81 1.90 -3.23
CA ARG A 94 4.14 2.73 -4.40
C ARG A 94 4.95 3.99 -4.05
N ARG A 95 5.46 4.07 -2.83
CA ARG A 95 6.24 5.22 -2.34
C ARG A 95 7.64 5.25 -2.95
N LEU A 96 8.03 6.43 -3.44
CA LEU A 96 9.38 6.75 -3.88
C LEU A 96 10.08 7.55 -2.79
N SER A 97 11.33 7.19 -2.49
CA SER A 97 12.16 7.88 -1.50
C SER A 97 13.51 8.25 -2.12
N ALA A 98 13.85 9.53 -2.08
CA ALA A 98 15.18 10.03 -2.41
C ALA A 98 16.22 9.70 -1.31
N MET A 99 15.74 9.37 -0.12
CA MET A 99 16.56 9.05 1.05
C MET A 99 16.87 7.56 1.13
N GLY A 100 18.03 7.25 1.70
CA GLY A 100 18.46 5.89 2.01
C GLY A 100 19.88 5.58 1.54
N PRO A 101 20.34 4.32 1.67
CA PRO A 101 21.69 3.92 1.29
C PRO A 101 22.01 4.20 -0.19
N GLY A 102 22.97 5.09 -0.42
CA GLY A 102 23.37 5.52 -1.77
C GLY A 102 22.40 6.51 -2.44
N GLY A 103 21.46 7.08 -1.68
CA GLY A 103 20.68 8.26 -2.03
C GLY A 103 21.16 9.48 -1.25
N LEU A 104 20.27 10.45 -1.06
CA LEU A 104 20.57 11.70 -0.35
C LEU A 104 20.28 11.58 1.15
N THR A 105 21.04 12.32 1.96
CA THR A 105 20.66 12.56 3.36
C THR A 105 19.76 13.77 3.43
N ARG A 106 18.82 13.79 4.39
CA ARG A 106 17.84 14.87 4.54
C ARG A 106 18.47 16.27 4.63
N GLU A 107 19.59 16.38 5.34
CA GLU A 107 20.33 17.63 5.58
C GLU A 107 21.08 18.14 4.35
N ARG A 108 21.44 17.24 3.42
CA ARG A 108 22.17 17.58 2.20
C ARG A 108 21.26 17.77 0.99
N ALA A 109 19.97 17.45 1.14
CA ALA A 109 19.01 17.64 0.07
C ALA A 109 18.58 19.12 0.02
N GLY A 110 19.08 19.83 -0.99
CA GLY A 110 18.73 21.22 -1.29
C GLY A 110 17.28 21.39 -1.74
N PHE A 111 16.92 22.62 -2.07
CA PHE A 111 15.57 22.98 -2.54
C PHE A 111 15.26 22.38 -3.92
N GLU A 112 16.19 22.46 -4.87
CA GLU A 112 16.02 22.01 -6.26
C GLU A 112 15.54 20.55 -6.35
N VAL A 113 16.14 19.65 -5.56
CA VAL A 113 15.79 18.21 -5.57
C VAL A 113 14.40 17.92 -4.98
N ARG A 114 13.85 18.86 -4.19
CA ARG A 114 12.54 18.75 -3.55
C ARG A 114 11.43 19.30 -4.42
N ASP A 115 11.76 20.18 -5.36
CA ASP A 115 10.79 20.81 -6.23
C ASP A 115 10.23 19.82 -7.26
N VAL A 116 9.07 20.17 -7.81
CA VAL A 116 8.44 19.37 -8.86
C VAL A 116 9.12 19.69 -10.18
N HIS A 117 9.79 18.70 -10.74
CA HIS A 117 10.45 18.79 -12.02
C HIS A 117 9.48 18.43 -13.17
N HIS A 118 9.61 19.05 -14.36
CA HIS A 118 8.69 18.82 -15.49
C HIS A 118 8.61 17.34 -15.90
N SER A 119 9.74 16.63 -15.89
CA SER A 119 9.82 15.20 -16.20
C SER A 119 9.05 14.29 -15.22
N HIS A 120 8.61 14.80 -14.06
CA HIS A 120 7.75 14.06 -13.13
C HIS A 120 6.36 13.78 -13.71
N TYR A 121 5.92 14.55 -14.72
CA TYR A 121 4.62 14.40 -15.34
C TYR A 121 4.36 12.93 -15.77
N GLY A 122 3.22 12.37 -15.34
CA GLY A 122 2.86 10.98 -15.62
C GLY A 122 3.64 9.91 -14.85
N ARG A 123 4.68 10.29 -14.09
CA ARG A 123 5.63 9.37 -13.44
C ARG A 123 5.56 9.44 -11.91
N ILE A 124 5.62 10.66 -11.36
CA ILE A 124 5.59 10.96 -9.92
C ILE A 124 4.48 11.99 -9.70
N CYS A 125 3.66 11.76 -8.68
CA CYS A 125 2.58 12.70 -8.36
C CYS A 125 3.16 14.03 -7.86
N PRO A 126 2.72 15.18 -8.41
CA PRO A 126 3.18 16.49 -7.96
C PRO A 126 2.48 16.97 -6.67
N VAL A 127 1.34 16.35 -6.31
CA VAL A 127 0.52 16.74 -5.15
C VAL A 127 0.88 15.93 -3.91
N GLN A 128 0.99 14.61 -4.05
CA GLN A 128 1.14 13.75 -2.89
C GLN A 128 2.59 13.72 -2.41
N THR A 129 2.86 14.45 -1.32
CA THR A 129 4.12 14.43 -0.57
C THR A 129 3.84 14.78 0.89
N PRO A 130 4.67 14.34 1.87
CA PRO A 130 4.49 14.74 3.27
C PRO A 130 4.72 16.24 3.48
N GLU A 131 3.89 16.92 4.27
CA GLU A 131 4.00 18.36 4.58
C GLU A 131 5.20 18.71 5.47
N GLY A 132 5.74 17.72 6.17
CA GLY A 132 6.82 17.91 7.14
C GLY A 132 8.22 18.06 6.50
N PRO A 133 9.30 17.77 7.27
CA PRO A 133 10.67 17.99 6.82
C PRO A 133 11.11 17.10 5.62
N ASN A 134 10.27 16.14 5.24
CA ASN A 134 10.49 15.22 4.13
C ASN A 134 9.76 15.63 2.84
N ILE A 135 9.17 16.82 2.80
CA ILE A 135 8.54 17.38 1.59
C ILE A 135 9.48 17.31 0.39
N GLY A 136 8.98 16.82 -0.75
CA GLY A 136 9.72 16.63 -2.00
C GLY A 136 10.70 15.44 -2.01
N LEU A 137 11.16 14.96 -0.83
CA LEU A 137 12.07 13.81 -0.75
C LEU A 137 11.33 12.47 -0.79
N VAL A 138 10.06 12.48 -0.41
CA VAL A 138 9.17 11.33 -0.45
C VAL A 138 7.98 11.71 -1.32
N GLY A 139 7.76 10.93 -2.36
CA GLY A 139 6.62 11.08 -3.26
C GLY A 139 6.00 9.73 -3.58
N GLN A 140 4.95 9.75 -4.40
CA GLN A 140 4.22 8.57 -4.81
C GLN A 140 4.24 8.45 -6.32
N MET A 141 4.27 7.22 -6.84
CA MET A 141 4.14 6.99 -8.28
C MET A 141 2.78 7.46 -8.77
N ALA A 142 2.75 8.09 -9.93
CA ALA A 142 1.50 8.44 -10.59
C ALA A 142 0.75 7.17 -11.06
N ASN A 143 -0.53 7.31 -11.44
CA ASN A 143 -1.44 6.20 -11.69
C ASN A 143 -0.90 5.13 -12.67
N TYR A 144 -0.54 5.55 -13.88
CA TYR A 144 -0.11 4.63 -14.95
C TYR A 144 1.41 4.48 -15.05
N SER A 145 2.16 5.08 -14.13
CA SER A 145 3.62 5.01 -14.10
C SER A 145 4.10 3.56 -13.94
N ARG A 146 5.12 3.18 -14.72
CA ARG A 146 5.77 1.87 -14.61
C ARG A 146 7.30 2.01 -14.60
N ILE A 147 7.97 1.04 -14.00
CA ILE A 147 9.45 0.98 -13.99
C ILE A 147 9.89 0.04 -15.12
N ASN A 148 10.81 0.49 -15.97
CA ASN A 148 11.38 -0.34 -17.03
C ASN A 148 12.56 -1.20 -16.52
N GLU A 149 13.12 -2.03 -17.40
CA GLU A 149 14.20 -2.97 -17.03
C GLU A 149 15.48 -2.27 -16.52
N TYR A 150 15.69 -1.01 -16.87
CA TYR A 150 16.84 -0.21 -16.47
C TYR A 150 16.60 0.61 -15.19
N GLY A 151 15.36 0.63 -14.67
CA GLY A 151 14.97 1.38 -13.48
C GLY A 151 14.47 2.81 -13.75
N PHE A 152 14.21 3.18 -15.00
CA PHE A 152 13.59 4.46 -15.33
C PHE A 152 12.07 4.37 -15.28
N LEU A 153 11.44 5.49 -14.92
CA LEU A 153 9.99 5.61 -14.92
C LEU A 153 9.49 5.94 -16.32
N GLU A 154 8.55 5.15 -16.81
CA GLU A 154 7.86 5.34 -18.07
C GLU A 154 6.40 5.70 -17.80
N THR A 155 5.88 6.58 -18.65
CA THR A 155 4.47 6.97 -18.66
C THR A 155 3.85 6.59 -20.02
N PRO A 156 2.58 6.18 -20.07
CA PRO A 156 1.94 5.81 -21.32
C PRO A 156 1.46 7.04 -22.10
N TYR A 157 1.56 6.96 -23.41
CA TYR A 157 1.04 7.95 -24.35
C TYR A 157 0.35 7.25 -25.54
N LEU A 158 -0.65 7.92 -26.10
CA LEU A 158 -1.33 7.52 -27.34
C LEU A 158 -0.58 8.11 -28.53
N LYS A 159 -0.27 7.28 -29.52
CA LYS A 159 0.50 7.72 -30.69
C LYS A 159 -0.41 8.44 -31.69
N VAL A 160 0.05 9.58 -32.20
CA VAL A 160 -0.64 10.32 -33.26
C VAL A 160 -0.09 9.89 -34.62
N ARG A 161 -0.97 9.46 -35.52
CA ARG A 161 -0.63 9.15 -36.91
C ARG A 161 -1.11 10.23 -37.86
N LYS A 162 -0.32 10.42 -38.91
CA LYS A 162 -0.54 11.40 -39.98
C LYS A 162 -0.64 10.74 -41.35
N THR A 163 -0.31 9.45 -41.41
CA THR A 163 -0.37 8.64 -42.62
C THR A 163 -1.09 7.33 -42.32
N VAL A 164 -1.86 6.88 -43.30
CA VAL A 164 -2.53 5.58 -43.30
C VAL A 164 -2.14 4.80 -44.54
N LYS A 165 -2.13 3.46 -44.41
CA LYS A 165 -1.96 2.59 -45.58
C LYS A 165 -3.13 2.82 -46.51
N ASN A 166 -2.86 2.74 -47.82
CA ASN A 166 -3.90 2.92 -48.84
C ASN A 166 -4.82 1.67 -48.93
N SER A 167 -5.57 1.40 -47.87
CA SER A 167 -6.55 0.32 -47.78
C SER A 167 -7.93 0.93 -47.51
N VAL A 168 -9.00 0.33 -48.05
CA VAL A 168 -10.35 0.87 -47.90
C VAL A 168 -10.75 0.92 -46.42
N ALA A 169 -10.39 -0.10 -45.64
CA ALA A 169 -10.71 -0.16 -44.21
C ALA A 169 -10.00 0.93 -43.41
N ASP A 170 -8.70 1.16 -43.66
CA ASP A 170 -7.91 2.14 -42.88
C ASP A 170 -8.21 3.60 -43.26
N LEU A 171 -8.77 3.83 -44.46
CA LEU A 171 -9.11 5.15 -44.97
C LEU A 171 -10.51 5.62 -44.61
N THR A 172 -11.43 4.70 -44.29
CA THR A 172 -12.82 5.08 -43.99
C THR A 172 -12.84 5.90 -42.69
N ASP A 173 -13.68 6.93 -42.65
CA ASP A 173 -13.87 7.82 -41.50
C ASP A 173 -12.62 8.65 -41.09
N ARG A 174 -11.65 8.79 -42.00
CA ARG A 174 -10.48 9.68 -41.85
C ARG A 174 -10.67 10.98 -42.61
N ILE A 175 -10.02 12.04 -42.16
CA ILE A 175 -10.05 13.36 -42.81
C ILE A 175 -8.83 13.48 -43.73
N LEU A 176 -9.00 13.91 -44.98
CA LEU A 176 -7.88 14.13 -45.90
C LEU A 176 -7.06 15.37 -45.52
N ALA A 177 -5.75 15.23 -45.31
CA ALA A 177 -4.87 16.37 -45.06
C ALA A 177 -4.50 17.13 -46.35
N LYS A 178 -4.32 16.41 -47.46
CA LYS A 178 -4.01 16.99 -48.77
C LYS A 178 -5.03 16.53 -49.82
N SER A 179 -5.26 17.38 -50.81
CA SER A 179 -6.09 17.03 -51.97
C SER A 179 -5.44 15.91 -52.78
N VAL A 180 -6.15 14.80 -52.97
CA VAL A 180 -5.67 13.67 -53.78
C VAL A 180 -6.22 13.80 -55.19
N SER A 181 -5.34 14.10 -56.15
CA SER A 181 -5.51 13.96 -57.62
C SER A 181 -6.92 14.26 -58.19
N GLY A 182 -7.57 15.34 -57.75
CA GLY A 182 -8.89 15.75 -58.27
C GLY A 182 -10.09 14.91 -57.80
N ILE A 183 -9.90 14.01 -56.82
CA ILE A 183 -10.96 13.13 -56.29
C ILE A 183 -11.68 13.78 -55.10
N ALA A 184 -10.94 14.43 -54.20
CA ALA A 184 -11.47 15.09 -53.00
C ALA A 184 -10.57 16.26 -52.54
N LYS A 185 -11.17 17.25 -51.87
CA LYS A 185 -10.47 18.42 -51.31
C LYS A 185 -9.89 18.09 -49.93
N ALA A 186 -8.85 18.82 -49.50
CA ALA A 186 -8.37 18.74 -48.12
C ALA A 186 -9.50 19.11 -47.14
N GLY A 187 -9.61 18.39 -46.02
CA GLY A 187 -10.63 18.57 -44.99
C GLY A 187 -11.92 17.78 -45.19
N THR A 188 -12.05 16.96 -46.25
CA THR A 188 -13.22 16.09 -46.41
C THR A 188 -13.06 14.79 -45.63
N LEU A 189 -14.12 14.38 -44.91
CA LEU A 189 -14.24 13.05 -44.32
C LEU A 189 -14.37 12.00 -45.43
N ILE A 190 -13.66 10.90 -45.31
CA ILE A 190 -13.61 9.85 -46.33
C ILE A 190 -14.72 8.82 -46.08
N ASP A 191 -15.79 8.90 -46.87
CA ASP A 191 -16.80 7.83 -46.91
C ASP A 191 -16.28 6.58 -47.63
N GLU A 192 -16.92 5.42 -47.43
CA GLU A 192 -16.55 4.15 -48.11
C GLU A 192 -16.43 4.28 -49.64
N LYS A 193 -17.27 5.12 -50.27
CA LYS A 193 -17.25 5.36 -51.72
C LYS A 193 -16.00 6.13 -52.15
N LEU A 194 -15.54 7.08 -51.33
CA LEU A 194 -14.33 7.87 -51.54
C LEU A 194 -13.08 7.02 -51.24
N ALA A 195 -13.10 6.22 -50.17
CA ALA A 195 -12.04 5.29 -49.83
C ALA A 195 -11.75 4.31 -50.99
N LYS A 196 -12.79 3.73 -51.62
CA LYS A 196 -12.65 2.86 -52.80
C LYS A 196 -12.06 3.57 -54.03
N LYS A 197 -12.28 4.89 -54.19
CA LYS A 197 -11.67 5.67 -55.28
C LYS A 197 -10.21 5.99 -54.99
N ILE A 198 -9.88 6.32 -53.74
CA ILE A 198 -8.51 6.63 -53.30
C ILE A 198 -7.63 5.37 -53.32
N ALA A 199 -8.17 4.22 -52.92
CA ALA A 199 -7.51 2.91 -52.98
C ALA A 199 -7.10 2.45 -54.38
N LYS A 200 -7.72 3.01 -55.44
CA LYS A 200 -7.31 2.75 -56.84
C LYS A 200 -6.07 3.53 -57.26
N THR A 201 -5.64 4.51 -56.46
CA THR A 201 -4.44 5.31 -56.71
C THR A 201 -3.20 4.49 -56.36
N LYS A 202 -2.11 4.58 -57.15
CA LYS A 202 -0.85 3.86 -56.91
C LYS A 202 -0.06 4.30 -55.66
N ALA A 203 -0.62 5.16 -54.82
CA ALA A 203 0.01 5.61 -53.58
C ALA A 203 0.05 4.46 -52.56
N LYS A 204 1.20 4.20 -51.94
CA LYS A 204 1.35 3.19 -50.88
C LYS A 204 0.75 3.66 -49.55
N GLU A 205 0.88 4.96 -49.27
CA GLU A 205 0.38 5.62 -48.07
C GLU A 205 -0.32 6.93 -48.45
N VAL A 206 -1.34 7.30 -47.69
CA VAL A 206 -2.12 8.53 -47.87
C VAL A 206 -1.92 9.40 -46.63
N GLU A 207 -1.61 10.68 -46.85
CA GLU A 207 -1.56 11.67 -45.77
C GLU A 207 -2.97 12.07 -45.35
N VAL A 208 -3.27 11.84 -44.07
CA VAL A 208 -4.54 12.16 -43.43
C VAL A 208 -4.31 13.16 -42.32
N TYR A 209 -5.38 13.82 -41.90
CA TYR A 209 -5.33 14.69 -40.75
C TYR A 209 -4.94 13.88 -39.50
N PRO A 210 -4.20 14.47 -38.55
CA PRO A 210 -3.76 13.81 -37.34
C PRO A 210 -4.90 13.09 -36.62
N PHE A 211 -4.70 11.81 -36.34
CA PHE A 211 -5.63 10.99 -35.60
C PHE A 211 -4.89 10.09 -34.60
N ILE A 212 -5.60 9.66 -33.57
CA ILE A 212 -5.06 8.83 -32.50
C ILE A 212 -5.07 7.36 -32.91
N GLU A 213 -3.94 6.68 -32.70
CA GLU A 213 -3.85 5.23 -32.72
C GLU A 213 -4.15 4.68 -31.32
N GLU A 214 -5.01 3.67 -31.20
CA GLU A 214 -5.33 3.00 -29.92
C GLU A 214 -4.12 2.29 -29.27
N LYS A 215 -2.99 2.24 -29.97
CA LYS A 215 -1.76 1.64 -29.47
C LYS A 215 -1.10 2.59 -28.46
N ILE A 216 -1.09 2.15 -27.21
CA ILE A 216 -0.39 2.82 -26.11
C ILE A 216 1.11 2.48 -26.17
N GLU A 217 1.95 3.52 -26.17
CA GLU A 217 3.40 3.41 -26.09
C GLU A 217 3.88 4.02 -24.78
N PHE A 218 4.73 3.31 -24.05
CA PHE A 218 5.31 3.80 -22.80
C PHE A 218 6.66 4.41 -23.08
N ILE A 219 6.87 5.63 -22.59
CA ILE A 219 8.00 6.46 -22.96
C ILE A 219 8.72 6.95 -21.70
N ASP A 220 10.05 6.88 -21.72
CA ASP A 220 10.91 7.46 -20.68
C ASP A 220 11.00 8.98 -20.81
N ALA A 221 11.59 9.64 -19.82
CA ALA A 221 11.67 11.10 -19.81
C ALA A 221 12.57 11.67 -20.92
N THR A 222 13.66 10.97 -21.28
CA THR A 222 14.61 11.45 -22.30
C THR A 222 14.01 11.42 -23.70
N VAL A 223 13.19 10.41 -24.01
CA VAL A 223 12.47 10.33 -25.27
C VAL A 223 11.29 11.31 -25.28
N GLU A 224 10.62 11.52 -24.15
CA GLU A 224 9.52 12.50 -24.02
C GLU A 224 9.94 13.90 -24.44
N ASP A 225 11.09 14.39 -23.97
CA ASP A 225 11.56 15.75 -24.28
C ASP A 225 11.72 16.02 -25.78
N ARG A 226 11.98 14.98 -26.58
CA ARG A 226 12.19 15.11 -28.03
C ARG A 226 10.88 15.06 -28.83
N LYS A 227 9.73 15.03 -28.15
CA LYS A 227 8.41 14.82 -28.74
C LYS A 227 7.48 15.97 -28.40
N SER A 228 6.52 16.20 -29.29
CA SER A 228 5.42 17.15 -29.04
C SER A 228 4.19 16.39 -28.57
N ILE A 229 3.76 16.65 -27.34
CA ILE A 229 2.71 15.88 -26.67
C ILE A 229 1.57 16.80 -26.27
N ALA A 230 0.35 16.51 -26.74
CA ALA A 230 -0.84 17.27 -26.35
C ALA A 230 -1.56 16.65 -25.15
N HIS A 231 -2.33 17.51 -24.46
CA HIS A 231 -3.14 17.12 -23.32
C HIS A 231 -4.29 16.18 -23.71
N ALA A 232 -4.81 15.39 -22.75
CA ALA A 232 -5.89 14.44 -22.99
C ALA A 232 -7.23 15.11 -23.30
N GLY A 233 -7.36 16.41 -23.00
CA GLY A 233 -8.57 17.21 -23.20
C GLY A 233 -8.73 17.80 -24.61
N VAL A 234 -7.93 17.39 -25.59
CA VAL A 234 -8.09 17.82 -27.00
C VAL A 234 -9.42 17.31 -27.57
N ASN A 235 -10.09 18.11 -28.40
CA ASN A 235 -11.34 17.70 -29.04
C ASN A 235 -11.10 16.65 -30.13
N LEU A 236 -11.75 15.50 -29.96
CA LEU A 236 -11.66 14.35 -30.85
C LEU A 236 -13.06 13.97 -31.36
N ASP A 237 -13.14 13.42 -32.56
CA ASP A 237 -14.37 12.77 -33.05
C ASP A 237 -14.47 11.30 -32.59
N GLU A 238 -15.59 10.63 -32.91
CA GLU A 238 -15.84 9.23 -32.57
C GLU A 238 -14.79 8.24 -33.13
N PHE A 239 -14.04 8.67 -34.14
CA PHE A 239 -13.01 7.86 -34.80
C PHE A 239 -11.60 8.23 -34.34
N GLY A 240 -11.46 9.18 -33.42
CA GLY A 240 -10.19 9.64 -32.86
C GLY A 240 -9.42 10.63 -33.74
N ASN A 241 -10.06 11.27 -34.72
CA ASN A 241 -9.45 12.36 -35.47
C ASN A 241 -9.45 13.65 -34.63
N ILE A 242 -8.34 14.40 -34.69
CA ILE A 242 -8.21 15.68 -33.99
C ILE A 242 -8.98 16.76 -34.76
N LEU A 243 -9.88 17.48 -34.08
CA LEU A 243 -10.71 18.51 -34.72
C LEU A 243 -10.03 19.88 -34.74
N ASP A 244 -9.25 20.18 -33.72
CA ASP A 244 -8.61 21.48 -33.54
C ASP A 244 -7.34 21.60 -34.39
N LYS A 245 -7.21 22.71 -35.12
CA LYS A 245 -6.02 22.97 -35.95
C LYS A 245 -4.79 23.32 -35.13
N ASN A 246 -4.99 24.15 -34.11
CA ASN A 246 -3.95 24.53 -33.15
C ASN A 246 -4.31 23.92 -31.81
N VAL A 247 -3.36 23.23 -31.21
CA VAL A 247 -3.54 22.42 -30.00
C VAL A 247 -2.48 22.82 -28.98
N GLU A 248 -2.89 22.84 -27.71
CA GLU A 248 -1.98 23.02 -26.59
C GLU A 248 -1.13 21.76 -26.44
N ALA A 249 0.20 21.92 -26.54
CA ALA A 249 1.13 20.83 -26.42
C ALA A 249 2.34 21.21 -25.56
N ARG A 250 2.96 20.19 -24.98
CA ARG A 250 4.27 20.28 -24.34
C ARG A 250 5.33 19.99 -25.40
N VAL A 251 6.19 20.95 -25.67
CA VAL A 251 7.32 20.86 -26.61
C VAL A 251 8.60 21.11 -25.83
N ASN A 252 9.49 20.12 -25.76
CA ASN A 252 10.72 20.19 -24.94
C ASN A 252 10.42 20.62 -23.48
N GLY A 253 9.36 20.07 -22.88
CA GLY A 253 8.94 20.39 -21.50
C GLY A 253 8.21 21.72 -21.31
N HIS A 254 8.06 22.55 -22.35
CA HIS A 254 7.41 23.86 -22.26
C HIS A 254 6.01 23.85 -22.91
N PRO A 255 5.02 24.54 -22.32
CA PRO A 255 3.71 24.68 -22.94
C PRO A 255 3.76 25.62 -24.15
N GLU A 256 3.32 25.15 -25.31
CA GLU A 256 3.27 25.91 -26.56
C GLU A 256 2.01 25.54 -27.37
N MET A 257 1.52 26.48 -28.18
CA MET A 257 0.47 26.21 -29.18
C MET A 257 1.12 25.72 -30.47
N VAL A 258 0.83 24.48 -30.86
CA VAL A 258 1.36 23.88 -32.09
C VAL A 258 0.26 23.50 -33.05
N ASP A 259 0.59 23.42 -34.34
CA ASP A 259 -0.31 22.83 -35.34
C ASP A 259 -0.46 21.32 -35.04
N ALA A 260 -1.69 20.79 -35.11
CA ALA A 260 -1.97 19.38 -34.88
C ALA A 260 -1.08 18.45 -35.73
N THR A 261 -0.67 18.90 -36.91
CA THR A 261 0.24 18.14 -37.80
C THR A 261 1.64 17.94 -37.24
N LYS A 262 2.05 18.71 -36.22
CA LYS A 262 3.32 18.55 -35.52
C LYS A 262 3.24 17.63 -34.31
N LEU A 263 2.06 17.25 -33.85
CA LEU A 263 1.90 16.35 -32.71
C LEU A 263 2.47 14.96 -32.98
N ASP A 264 3.15 14.39 -31.99
CA ASP A 264 3.62 13.02 -32.03
C ASP A 264 2.77 12.11 -31.13
N TYR A 265 2.35 12.64 -29.97
CA TYR A 265 1.62 11.89 -28.95
C TYR A 265 0.53 12.71 -28.29
N ILE A 266 -0.42 12.01 -27.64
CA ILE A 266 -1.46 12.56 -26.77
C ILE A 266 -1.44 11.80 -25.44
N ASP A 267 -1.71 12.51 -24.36
CA ASP A 267 -1.92 11.96 -23.02
C ASP A 267 -3.03 10.88 -23.01
N VAL A 268 -2.83 9.75 -22.31
CA VAL A 268 -3.86 8.68 -22.25
C VAL A 268 -5.08 9.11 -21.42
N SER A 269 -4.84 9.89 -20.37
CA SER A 269 -5.87 10.30 -19.43
C SER A 269 -5.41 11.53 -18.65
N ALA A 270 -6.33 12.43 -18.31
CA ALA A 270 -6.05 13.56 -17.42
C ALA A 270 -5.55 13.12 -16.03
N LYS A 271 -5.96 11.91 -15.56
CA LYS A 271 -5.56 11.37 -14.26
C LYS A 271 -4.14 10.78 -14.24
N GLN A 272 -3.43 10.76 -15.38
CA GLN A 272 -2.14 10.10 -15.47
C GLN A 272 -1.04 10.77 -14.64
N CYS A 273 -1.14 12.09 -14.40
CA CYS A 273 -0.13 12.87 -13.71
C CYS A 273 -0.21 12.79 -12.17
N ILE A 274 -1.30 12.25 -11.62
CA ILE A 274 -1.57 12.19 -10.18
C ILE A 274 -1.50 10.75 -9.65
N SER A 275 -1.35 10.60 -8.33
CA SER A 275 -1.33 9.29 -7.65
C SER A 275 -2.74 8.73 -7.49
N VAL A 276 -2.84 7.50 -6.94
CA VAL A 276 -4.11 6.82 -6.71
C VAL A 276 -4.93 7.61 -5.69
N ALA A 277 -4.32 7.98 -4.56
CA ALA A 277 -4.98 8.77 -3.52
C ALA A 277 -5.46 10.14 -4.03
N THR A 278 -4.60 10.89 -4.72
CA THR A 278 -4.99 12.20 -5.26
C THR A 278 -6.11 12.06 -6.31
N SER A 279 -6.11 10.97 -7.09
CA SER A 279 -7.18 10.72 -8.06
C SER A 279 -8.53 10.29 -7.46
N MET A 280 -8.60 10.03 -6.15
CA MET A 280 -9.86 9.80 -5.42
C MET A 280 -10.46 11.10 -4.85
N ILE A 281 -9.85 12.26 -5.10
CA ILE A 281 -10.44 13.54 -4.73
C ILE A 281 -11.40 13.97 -5.84
N PRO A 282 -12.72 14.08 -5.59
CA PRO A 282 -13.67 14.58 -6.56
C PRO A 282 -13.44 16.08 -6.81
N PHE A 283 -13.65 16.53 -8.05
CA PHE A 283 -13.50 17.94 -8.45
C PHE A 283 -12.13 18.56 -8.12
N LEU A 284 -11.06 17.76 -8.20
CA LEU A 284 -9.69 18.16 -7.90
C LEU A 284 -9.26 19.43 -8.67
N GLU A 285 -9.79 19.64 -9.88
CA GLU A 285 -9.56 20.82 -10.71
C GLU A 285 -10.04 22.15 -10.09
N HIS A 286 -10.87 22.09 -9.05
CA HIS A 286 -11.37 23.24 -8.30
C HIS A 286 -10.67 23.44 -6.95
N ASP A 287 -9.77 22.53 -6.57
CA ASP A 287 -9.04 22.58 -5.31
C ASP A 287 -7.63 23.15 -5.52
N ASP A 288 -7.19 24.01 -4.59
CA ASP A 288 -5.79 24.43 -4.55
C ASP A 288 -4.86 23.25 -4.25
N ALA A 289 -3.68 23.24 -4.85
CA ALA A 289 -2.73 22.13 -4.74
C ALA A 289 -2.32 21.85 -3.29
N ASN A 290 -2.22 22.86 -2.43
CA ASN A 290 -1.86 22.66 -1.01
C ASN A 290 -2.99 21.97 -0.24
N ARG A 291 -4.25 22.27 -0.55
CA ARG A 291 -5.42 21.64 0.08
C ARG A 291 -5.63 20.23 -0.46
N ALA A 292 -5.41 20.01 -1.76
CA ALA A 292 -5.41 18.68 -2.35
C ALA A 292 -4.31 17.78 -1.75
N LEU A 293 -3.13 18.34 -1.47
CA LEU A 293 -2.05 17.64 -0.78
C LEU A 293 -2.50 17.16 0.60
N MET A 294 -3.08 18.06 1.41
CA MET A 294 -3.66 17.71 2.71
C MET A 294 -4.70 16.60 2.58
N GLY A 295 -5.65 16.73 1.65
CA GLY A 295 -6.70 15.74 1.40
C GLY A 295 -6.13 14.35 1.06
N SER A 296 -5.17 14.28 0.14
CA SER A 296 -4.54 13.03 -0.27
C SER A 296 -3.73 12.35 0.86
N ASN A 297 -3.18 13.14 1.79
CA ASN A 297 -2.50 12.64 2.98
C ASN A 297 -3.48 12.17 4.06
N MET A 298 -4.56 12.92 4.29
CA MET A 298 -5.60 12.61 5.27
C MET A 298 -6.36 11.33 4.89
N GLN A 299 -6.60 11.07 3.60
CA GLN A 299 -7.20 9.81 3.15
C GLN A 299 -6.43 8.57 3.64
N ARG A 300 -5.09 8.63 3.71
CA ARG A 300 -4.26 7.51 4.23
C ARG A 300 -4.34 7.36 5.75
N GLN A 301 -4.84 8.36 6.45
CA GLN A 301 -5.00 8.34 7.91
C GLN A 301 -6.41 7.95 8.34
N ALA A 302 -7.35 7.81 7.39
CA ALA A 302 -8.72 7.44 7.67
C ALA A 302 -8.81 6.04 8.31
N VAL A 303 -9.47 5.95 9.46
CA VAL A 303 -9.62 4.69 10.20
C VAL A 303 -10.86 3.94 9.70
N SER A 304 -10.79 2.61 9.61
CA SER A 304 -11.94 1.79 9.23
C SER A 304 -13.08 1.91 10.23
N CYS A 305 -14.21 2.43 9.75
CA CYS A 305 -15.47 2.41 10.47
C CYS A 305 -16.00 0.97 10.57
N VAL A 306 -16.80 0.68 11.60
CA VAL A 306 -17.48 -0.62 11.75
C VAL A 306 -18.49 -0.86 10.64
N LYS A 307 -19.11 0.21 10.14
CA LYS A 307 -20.06 0.19 9.01
C LYS A 307 -19.53 1.08 7.88
N PRO A 308 -18.56 0.62 7.07
CA PRO A 308 -18.09 1.40 5.93
C PRO A 308 -19.24 1.74 4.98
N GLU A 309 -19.21 2.93 4.39
CA GLU A 309 -20.19 3.38 3.39
C GLU A 309 -19.44 4.00 2.22
N ALA A 310 -19.70 3.53 1.00
CA ALA A 310 -19.09 4.10 -0.20
C ALA A 310 -19.52 5.57 -0.39
N PRO A 311 -18.63 6.46 -0.89
CA PRO A 311 -18.98 7.86 -1.09
C PRO A 311 -20.07 8.02 -2.15
N ILE A 312 -21.04 8.91 -1.91
CA ILE A 312 -22.09 9.22 -2.90
C ILE A 312 -21.49 9.81 -4.20
N VAL A 313 -20.41 10.58 -4.07
CA VAL A 313 -19.67 11.19 -5.19
C VAL A 313 -18.27 10.60 -5.19
N GLY A 314 -18.00 9.72 -6.16
CA GLY A 314 -16.69 9.11 -6.40
C GLY A 314 -16.06 9.58 -7.70
N THR A 315 -14.82 9.15 -7.95
CA THR A 315 -14.07 9.47 -9.17
C THR A 315 -14.00 8.30 -10.16
N GLY A 316 -14.37 7.09 -9.74
CA GLY A 316 -14.35 5.86 -10.54
C GLY A 316 -12.99 5.13 -10.49
N ILE A 317 -12.18 5.36 -9.47
CA ILE A 317 -10.94 4.60 -9.22
C ILE A 317 -11.01 3.78 -7.92
N GLU A 318 -12.07 3.97 -7.13
CA GLU A 318 -12.29 3.38 -5.81
C GLU A 318 -12.37 1.86 -5.88
N ASP A 319 -13.05 1.31 -6.89
CA ASP A 319 -13.18 -0.13 -7.14
C ASP A 319 -11.82 -0.77 -7.46
N LYS A 320 -11.05 -0.10 -8.32
CA LYS A 320 -9.73 -0.56 -8.76
C LYS A 320 -8.71 -0.45 -7.64
N ALA A 321 -8.75 0.63 -6.87
CA ALA A 321 -7.89 0.84 -5.71
C ALA A 321 -8.18 -0.20 -4.61
N ALA A 322 -9.46 -0.50 -4.34
CA ALA A 322 -9.85 -1.56 -3.41
C ALA A 322 -9.36 -2.95 -3.89
N ALA A 323 -9.58 -3.29 -5.16
CA ALA A 323 -9.11 -4.54 -5.76
C ALA A 323 -7.58 -4.70 -5.70
N ASP A 324 -6.83 -3.67 -6.08
CA ASP A 324 -5.37 -3.71 -6.15
C ASP A 324 -4.70 -3.58 -4.77
N SER A 325 -5.41 -3.09 -3.74
CA SER A 325 -4.92 -3.08 -2.36
C SER A 325 -4.66 -4.51 -1.82
N GLY A 326 -5.46 -5.48 -2.28
CA GLY A 326 -5.44 -6.88 -1.82
C GLY A 326 -6.30 -7.15 -0.57
N GLN A 327 -7.06 -6.16 -0.08
CA GLN A 327 -7.92 -6.31 1.10
C GLN A 327 -9.28 -6.94 0.77
N VAL A 328 -9.82 -6.69 -0.44
CA VAL A 328 -11.03 -7.34 -0.93
C VAL A 328 -10.73 -8.74 -1.47
N VAL A 329 -11.69 -9.66 -1.32
CA VAL A 329 -11.55 -11.03 -1.82
C VAL A 329 -12.26 -11.16 -3.15
N LEU A 330 -11.50 -11.36 -4.23
CA LEU A 330 -12.03 -11.52 -5.58
C LEU A 330 -12.04 -12.99 -6.03
N ALA A 331 -13.03 -13.34 -6.85
CA ALA A 331 -13.14 -14.63 -7.48
C ALA A 331 -12.02 -14.81 -8.52
N VAL A 332 -11.25 -15.90 -8.42
CA VAL A 332 -10.11 -16.15 -9.31
C VAL A 332 -10.54 -16.79 -10.63
N ALA A 333 -11.72 -17.41 -10.64
CA ALA A 333 -12.32 -18.05 -11.81
C ALA A 333 -13.83 -18.06 -11.66
N ASP A 334 -14.52 -18.26 -12.77
CA ASP A 334 -15.96 -18.44 -12.81
C ASP A 334 -16.37 -19.67 -12.00
N GLY A 335 -17.49 -19.57 -11.28
CA GLY A 335 -17.98 -20.66 -10.46
C GLY A 335 -19.29 -20.35 -9.75
N GLU A 336 -19.65 -21.24 -8.85
CA GLU A 336 -20.86 -21.15 -8.03
C GLU A 336 -20.51 -21.26 -6.56
N VAL A 337 -21.05 -20.38 -5.71
CA VAL A 337 -20.79 -20.36 -4.28
C VAL A 337 -21.51 -21.53 -3.60
N ILE A 338 -20.77 -22.43 -2.96
CA ILE A 338 -21.33 -23.56 -2.20
C ILE A 338 -21.51 -23.19 -0.73
N VAL A 339 -20.54 -22.45 -0.19
CA VAL A 339 -20.48 -22.08 1.23
C VAL A 339 -20.06 -20.62 1.30
N ALA A 340 -20.80 -19.84 2.08
CA ALA A 340 -20.44 -18.48 2.46
C ALA A 340 -20.67 -18.37 3.97
N ASP A 341 -19.59 -18.36 4.74
CA ASP A 341 -19.59 -18.13 6.19
C ASP A 341 -18.60 -17.00 6.53
N ALA A 342 -18.61 -16.53 7.78
CA ALA A 342 -17.74 -15.42 8.21
C ALA A 342 -16.23 -15.74 8.16
N GLY A 343 -15.85 -17.02 8.16
CA GLY A 343 -14.45 -17.46 8.15
C GLY A 343 -13.95 -17.98 6.80
N GLN A 344 -14.84 -18.28 5.85
CA GLN A 344 -14.50 -18.82 4.54
C GLN A 344 -15.63 -18.72 3.51
N ILE A 345 -15.23 -18.62 2.25
CA ILE A 345 -16.10 -18.80 1.09
C ILE A 345 -15.57 -19.98 0.26
N ILE A 346 -16.44 -20.87 -0.21
CA ILE A 346 -16.07 -21.99 -1.07
C ILE A 346 -16.78 -21.87 -2.40
N VAL A 347 -16.00 -21.71 -3.48
CA VAL A 347 -16.50 -21.60 -4.85
C VAL A 347 -16.25 -22.91 -5.61
N ARG A 348 -17.31 -23.44 -6.22
CA ARG A 348 -17.30 -24.58 -7.14
C ARG A 348 -16.97 -24.11 -8.54
N LYS A 349 -15.85 -24.55 -9.10
CA LYS A 349 -15.54 -24.37 -10.53
C LYS A 349 -15.67 -25.68 -11.30
N LYS A 350 -15.99 -25.61 -12.59
CA LYS A 350 -15.88 -26.76 -13.50
C LYS A 350 -14.41 -27.11 -13.66
N SER A 351 -14.08 -28.39 -13.63
CA SER A 351 -12.70 -28.82 -13.82
C SER A 351 -12.27 -28.68 -15.29
N PRO A 352 -10.96 -28.46 -15.56
CA PRO A 352 -10.42 -28.54 -16.92
C PRO A 352 -10.69 -29.92 -17.55
N ALA A 353 -10.83 -29.96 -18.87
CA ALA A 353 -11.02 -31.21 -19.61
C ALA A 353 -9.87 -32.19 -19.30
N GLY A 354 -10.21 -33.39 -18.79
CA GLY A 354 -9.26 -34.44 -18.40
C GLY A 354 -9.05 -34.66 -16.90
N ALA A 355 -9.65 -33.85 -16.03
CA ALA A 355 -9.56 -34.07 -14.57
C ALA A 355 -10.50 -35.21 -14.10
N LYS A 356 -10.03 -36.03 -13.13
CA LYS A 356 -10.81 -37.13 -12.54
C LYS A 356 -12.11 -36.68 -11.85
N THR A 357 -12.17 -35.44 -11.36
CA THR A 357 -13.37 -34.86 -10.73
C THR A 357 -14.00 -33.81 -11.64
N LYS A 358 -15.33 -33.87 -11.83
CA LYS A 358 -16.08 -32.90 -12.65
C LYS A 358 -16.02 -31.46 -12.12
N TYR A 359 -15.78 -31.30 -10.82
CA TYR A 359 -15.73 -30.00 -10.15
C TYR A 359 -14.51 -29.90 -9.22
N PHE A 360 -13.97 -28.69 -9.13
CA PHE A 360 -12.93 -28.33 -8.17
C PHE A 360 -13.50 -27.29 -7.18
N ARG A 361 -13.25 -27.49 -5.89
CA ARG A 361 -13.65 -26.55 -4.85
C ARG A 361 -12.46 -25.69 -4.47
N ARG A 362 -12.60 -24.36 -4.59
CA ARG A 362 -11.59 -23.41 -4.12
C ARG A 362 -12.09 -22.77 -2.84
N LYS A 363 -11.28 -22.88 -1.78
CA LYS A 363 -11.54 -22.25 -0.48
C LYS A 363 -10.84 -20.89 -0.42
N TYR A 364 -11.58 -19.90 0.04
CA TYR A 364 -11.15 -18.53 0.30
C TYR A 364 -11.29 -18.30 1.80
N PRO A 365 -10.23 -18.43 2.62
CA PRO A 365 -10.30 -18.10 4.03
C PRO A 365 -10.47 -16.58 4.19
N LEU A 366 -11.38 -16.17 5.06
CA LEU A 366 -11.63 -14.78 5.39
C LEU A 366 -10.95 -14.41 6.70
N GLN A 367 -10.51 -13.17 6.80
CA GLN A 367 -9.93 -12.61 8.02
C GLN A 367 -11.04 -12.00 8.89
N SER A 368 -11.14 -12.45 10.13
CA SER A 368 -12.09 -11.89 11.10
C SER A 368 -11.33 -11.24 12.26
N PHE A 369 -11.56 -9.95 12.49
CA PHE A 369 -10.93 -9.16 13.57
C PHE A 369 -9.40 -9.30 13.65
N ALA A 370 -8.73 -9.34 12.51
CA ALA A 370 -7.27 -9.38 12.47
C ALA A 370 -6.69 -8.00 12.83
N LYS A 371 -5.66 -7.98 13.68
CA LYS A 371 -5.00 -6.73 14.08
C LYS A 371 -4.07 -6.22 12.97
N SER A 372 -4.22 -4.96 12.57
CA SER A 372 -3.28 -4.30 11.66
C SER A 372 -2.02 -3.80 12.39
N ASN A 373 -1.00 -3.36 11.63
CA ASN A 373 0.17 -2.71 12.23
C ASN A 373 -0.16 -1.36 12.91
N ALA A 374 -1.27 -0.72 12.53
CA ALA A 374 -1.75 0.54 13.09
C ALA A 374 -2.79 0.33 14.22
N PHE A 375 -2.90 -0.89 14.75
CA PHE A 375 -3.86 -1.27 15.80
C PHE A 375 -5.34 -1.15 15.39
N THR A 376 -5.63 -1.05 14.10
CA THR A 376 -7.00 -1.09 13.56
C THR A 376 -7.44 -2.53 13.32
N SER A 377 -8.76 -2.75 13.28
CA SER A 377 -9.32 -4.06 12.96
C SER A 377 -9.47 -4.26 11.45
N MET A 378 -8.82 -5.30 10.92
CA MET A 378 -9.03 -5.82 9.58
C MET A 378 -10.08 -6.92 9.63
N ASN A 379 -11.25 -6.65 9.07
CA ASN A 379 -12.37 -7.59 9.03
C ASN A 379 -12.86 -7.75 7.59
N GLN A 380 -13.02 -8.99 7.15
CA GLN A 380 -13.57 -9.32 5.85
C GLN A 380 -15.01 -9.83 5.98
N VAL A 381 -15.91 -9.24 5.21
CA VAL A 381 -17.34 -9.54 5.28
C VAL A 381 -17.80 -10.14 3.95
N PRO A 382 -18.32 -11.38 3.93
CA PRO A 382 -18.91 -11.97 2.73
C PRO A 382 -20.04 -11.09 2.17
N ARG A 383 -20.05 -10.90 0.85
CA ARG A 383 -21.15 -10.22 0.11
C ARG A 383 -21.95 -11.14 -0.80
N VAL A 384 -21.48 -12.36 -1.00
CA VAL A 384 -22.15 -13.38 -1.81
C VAL A 384 -22.95 -14.35 -0.94
N SER A 385 -24.04 -14.86 -1.52
CA SER A 385 -24.90 -15.88 -0.93
C SER A 385 -24.61 -17.26 -1.52
N VAL A 386 -25.03 -18.31 -0.80
CA VAL A 386 -24.94 -19.68 -1.30
C VAL A 386 -25.86 -19.85 -2.52
N GLY A 387 -25.31 -20.40 -3.61
CA GLY A 387 -25.99 -20.55 -4.90
C GLY A 387 -25.64 -19.48 -5.94
N ASP A 388 -24.97 -18.39 -5.54
CA ASP A 388 -24.61 -17.32 -6.46
C ASP A 388 -23.60 -17.78 -7.51
N LYS A 389 -23.83 -17.40 -8.76
CA LYS A 389 -22.88 -17.59 -9.86
C LYS A 389 -21.96 -16.39 -9.94
N VAL A 390 -20.67 -16.63 -9.76
CA VAL A 390 -19.63 -15.60 -9.76
C VAL A 390 -18.76 -15.69 -11.00
N LYS A 391 -18.36 -14.52 -11.54
CA LYS A 391 -17.39 -14.42 -12.63
C LYS A 391 -15.98 -14.18 -12.09
N LYS A 392 -14.95 -14.49 -12.88
CA LYS A 392 -13.56 -14.12 -12.61
C LYS A 392 -13.46 -12.61 -12.40
N GLY A 393 -12.85 -12.21 -11.29
CA GLY A 393 -12.69 -10.82 -10.88
C GLY A 393 -13.86 -10.25 -10.09
N GLN A 394 -14.97 -10.98 -9.93
CA GLN A 394 -16.10 -10.51 -9.14
C GLN A 394 -15.80 -10.56 -7.63
N LEU A 395 -16.30 -9.57 -6.90
CA LEU A 395 -16.23 -9.49 -5.44
C LEU A 395 -16.90 -10.68 -4.76
N LEU A 396 -16.21 -11.29 -3.80
CA LEU A 396 -16.73 -12.33 -2.90
C LEU A 396 -16.93 -11.79 -1.48
N ALA A 397 -15.97 -11.03 -0.97
CA ALA A 397 -16.02 -10.40 0.35
C ALA A 397 -15.34 -9.03 0.32
N ASP A 398 -15.96 -8.08 1.02
CA ASP A 398 -15.36 -6.78 1.34
C ASP A 398 -14.29 -6.95 2.42
N GLY A 399 -13.32 -6.05 2.45
CA GLY A 399 -12.34 -5.90 3.52
C GLY A 399 -12.65 -4.75 4.48
N ALA A 400 -11.62 -4.31 5.20
CA ALA A 400 -11.71 -3.10 6.03
C ALA A 400 -11.79 -1.85 5.14
N SER A 401 -12.60 -0.86 5.53
CA SER A 401 -12.83 0.37 4.75
C SER A 401 -13.22 0.12 3.28
N THR A 402 -14.04 -0.90 3.02
CA THR A 402 -14.61 -1.13 1.69
C THR A 402 -16.10 -1.45 1.77
N ASP A 403 -16.85 -0.99 0.78
CA ASP A 403 -18.27 -1.24 0.65
C ASP A 403 -18.58 -1.62 -0.79
N HIS A 404 -19.14 -2.81 -1.00
CA HIS A 404 -19.46 -3.36 -2.33
C HIS A 404 -18.28 -3.36 -3.31
N GLY A 405 -17.06 -3.55 -2.81
CA GLY A 405 -15.83 -3.61 -3.59
C GLY A 405 -15.19 -2.26 -3.88
N GLU A 406 -15.76 -1.16 -3.37
CA GLU A 406 -15.21 0.19 -3.49
C GLU A 406 -14.55 0.63 -2.18
N ILE A 407 -13.61 1.56 -2.26
CA ILE A 407 -12.99 2.17 -1.09
C ILE A 407 -14.02 3.05 -0.35
N ALA A 408 -14.18 2.79 0.95
CA ALA A 408 -15.10 3.46 1.87
C ALA A 408 -14.34 3.94 3.11
N LEU A 409 -13.69 5.10 3.00
CA LEU A 409 -12.83 5.67 4.06
C LEU A 409 -13.60 6.46 5.13
N GLY A 410 -14.89 6.76 4.90
CA GLY A 410 -15.69 7.63 5.75
C GLY A 410 -17.16 7.25 5.76
N GLN A 411 -18.03 8.25 5.93
CA GLN A 411 -19.49 8.12 5.94
C GLN A 411 -20.10 9.27 5.14
N ASN A 412 -21.24 9.02 4.49
CA ASN A 412 -22.02 10.10 3.90
C ASN A 412 -22.88 10.75 4.99
N VAL A 413 -22.74 12.07 5.14
CA VAL A 413 -23.47 12.85 6.14
C VAL A 413 -24.11 14.08 5.50
N LEU A 414 -25.29 14.45 6.00
CA LEU A 414 -25.94 15.70 5.60
C LEU A 414 -25.24 16.87 6.31
N THR A 415 -24.65 17.76 5.54
CA THR A 415 -23.86 18.90 6.04
C THR A 415 -24.56 20.22 5.74
N ALA A 416 -24.58 21.14 6.71
CA ALA A 416 -25.02 22.52 6.53
C ALA A 416 -23.84 23.47 6.70
N PHE A 417 -23.65 24.39 5.76
CA PHE A 417 -22.59 25.41 5.80
C PHE A 417 -23.14 26.69 6.44
N VAL A 418 -23.24 26.70 7.77
CA VAL A 418 -23.75 27.85 8.55
C VAL A 418 -22.88 28.09 9.77
N PRO A 419 -22.53 29.34 10.12
CA PRO A 419 -21.93 29.65 11.40
C PRO A 419 -22.97 29.38 12.50
N TRP A 420 -22.58 28.64 13.54
CA TRP A 420 -23.50 28.20 14.59
C TRP A 420 -22.94 28.54 15.97
N GLU A 421 -23.40 29.66 16.53
CA GLU A 421 -23.11 30.09 17.92
C GLU A 421 -21.61 30.13 18.28
N GLY A 422 -20.72 30.20 17.29
CA GLY A 422 -19.27 30.16 17.48
C GLY A 422 -18.68 28.77 17.77
N TYR A 423 -19.49 27.71 17.83
CA TYR A 423 -18.99 26.34 18.04
C TYR A 423 -18.18 25.81 16.85
N ASN A 424 -18.46 26.30 15.64
CA ASN A 424 -17.69 26.02 14.42
C ASN A 424 -16.78 27.19 14.04
N PHE A 425 -16.17 27.84 15.04
CA PHE A 425 -15.16 28.86 14.80
C PHE A 425 -13.91 28.26 14.13
N GLU A 426 -13.40 28.94 13.11
CA GLU A 426 -12.29 28.48 12.25
C GLU A 426 -12.55 27.08 11.65
N ASP A 427 -11.75 26.08 12.03
CA ASP A 427 -11.81 24.71 11.51
C ASP A 427 -12.58 23.74 12.43
N ALA A 428 -13.27 24.26 13.45
CA ALA A 428 -14.07 23.44 14.36
C ALA A 428 -15.34 22.90 13.66
N ILE A 429 -15.67 21.63 13.93
CA ILE A 429 -16.81 20.94 13.33
C ILE A 429 -17.80 20.55 14.43
N ILE A 430 -19.08 20.83 14.19
CA ILE A 430 -20.18 20.39 15.05
C ILE A 430 -20.75 19.10 14.45
N ILE A 431 -20.96 18.11 15.30
CA ILE A 431 -21.54 16.82 14.91
C ILE A 431 -22.89 16.61 15.61
N SER A 432 -23.83 15.99 14.90
CA SER A 432 -25.10 15.58 15.48
C SER A 432 -24.89 14.36 16.38
N GLU A 433 -25.53 14.34 17.56
CA GLU A 433 -25.55 13.19 18.46
C GLU A 433 -26.07 11.91 17.77
N LYS A 434 -26.93 12.07 16.75
CA LYS A 434 -27.44 10.96 15.95
C LYS A 434 -26.32 10.09 15.35
N LEU A 435 -25.20 10.70 14.96
CA LEU A 435 -24.07 9.96 14.38
C LEU A 435 -23.43 8.99 15.39
N VAL A 436 -23.46 9.34 16.68
CA VAL A 436 -22.99 8.49 17.78
C VAL A 436 -24.02 7.39 18.07
N GLN A 437 -25.32 7.72 18.06
CA GLN A 437 -26.40 6.75 18.29
C GLN A 437 -26.43 5.65 17.21
N ASP A 438 -26.14 6.01 15.96
CA ASP A 438 -26.13 5.08 14.82
C ASP A 438 -24.79 4.31 14.66
N ASP A 439 -23.80 4.58 15.53
CA ASP A 439 -22.42 4.08 15.48
C ASP A 439 -21.76 4.33 14.09
N ARG A 440 -21.96 5.52 13.51
CA ARG A 440 -21.49 5.87 12.15
C ARG A 440 -19.98 6.06 12.06
N TYR A 441 -19.40 6.77 13.03
CA TYR A 441 -17.96 7.02 13.11
C TYR A 441 -17.25 6.12 14.14
N SER A 442 -17.86 4.98 14.48
CA SER A 442 -17.28 4.05 15.44
C SER A 442 -16.25 3.13 14.78
N SER A 443 -15.16 2.85 15.49
CA SER A 443 -14.03 2.05 15.01
C SER A 443 -13.55 1.06 16.06
N ILE A 444 -12.95 -0.06 15.62
CA ILE A 444 -12.42 -1.09 16.51
C ILE A 444 -10.90 -1.02 16.51
N HIS A 445 -10.34 -0.84 17.69
CA HIS A 445 -8.90 -0.88 17.93
C HIS A 445 -8.52 -2.13 18.69
N ILE A 446 -7.45 -2.80 18.26
CA ILE A 446 -6.96 -4.03 18.89
C ILE A 446 -5.51 -3.82 19.30
N GLU A 447 -5.24 -3.97 20.58
CA GLU A 447 -3.91 -3.81 21.16
C GLU A 447 -3.44 -5.11 21.84
N ASP A 448 -2.16 -5.39 21.72
CA ASP A 448 -1.55 -6.58 22.30
C ASP A 448 -0.66 -6.22 23.48
N PHE A 449 -0.89 -6.88 24.61
CA PHE A 449 -0.10 -6.75 25.83
C PHE A 449 0.60 -8.08 26.07
N SER A 450 1.93 -8.06 26.09
CA SER A 450 2.72 -9.27 26.28
C SER A 450 3.56 -9.20 27.54
N ILE A 451 3.67 -10.33 28.26
CA ILE A 451 4.59 -10.51 29.37
C ILE A 451 5.44 -11.76 29.16
N ASP A 452 6.73 -11.62 29.47
CA ASP A 452 7.70 -12.72 29.46
C ASP A 452 7.79 -13.34 30.87
N VAL A 453 7.85 -14.66 30.89
CA VAL A 453 8.16 -15.48 32.07
C VAL A 453 9.61 -15.96 31.93
N ARG A 454 10.46 -15.54 32.85
CA ARG A 454 11.91 -15.76 32.78
C ARG A 454 12.41 -16.68 33.86
N ASP A 455 13.52 -17.34 33.56
CA ASP A 455 14.31 -18.00 34.58
C ASP A 455 15.24 -16.98 35.24
N THR A 456 15.18 -16.87 36.57
CA THR A 456 16.03 -15.96 37.34
C THR A 456 17.01 -16.75 38.20
N LYS A 457 18.06 -16.09 38.71
CA LYS A 457 19.04 -16.75 39.59
C LYS A 457 18.42 -17.29 40.89
N LEU A 458 17.31 -16.69 41.33
CA LEU A 458 16.60 -17.05 42.57
C LEU A 458 15.51 -18.11 42.33
N GLY A 459 15.31 -18.52 41.08
CA GLY A 459 14.28 -19.45 40.66
C GLY A 459 13.47 -18.93 39.46
N PRO A 460 12.66 -19.80 38.83
CA PRO A 460 11.84 -19.39 37.70
C PRO A 460 10.69 -18.48 38.16
N GLU A 461 10.34 -17.51 37.33
CA GLU A 461 9.08 -16.79 37.46
C GLU A 461 7.90 -17.73 37.18
N ILE A 462 6.83 -17.59 37.95
CA ILE A 462 5.66 -18.48 37.86
C ILE A 462 4.43 -17.64 37.51
N VAL A 463 3.62 -18.15 36.59
CA VAL A 463 2.31 -17.59 36.26
C VAL A 463 1.27 -18.32 37.10
N THR A 464 0.53 -17.57 37.92
CA THR A 464 -0.44 -18.12 38.88
C THR A 464 -1.51 -17.10 39.20
N ARG A 465 -2.70 -17.59 39.56
CA ARG A 465 -3.80 -16.78 40.10
C ARG A 465 -3.53 -16.30 41.52
N ASP A 466 -2.64 -16.97 42.24
CA ASP A 466 -2.41 -16.77 43.66
C ASP A 466 -1.31 -15.71 43.91
N ILE A 467 -1.73 -14.45 43.79
CA ILE A 467 -0.86 -13.27 43.82
C ILE A 467 -0.92 -12.63 45.21
N PRO A 468 0.23 -12.33 45.85
CA PRO A 468 0.24 -11.78 47.21
C PRO A 468 -0.39 -10.37 47.26
N ASN A 469 -1.10 -10.07 48.36
CA ASN A 469 -1.68 -8.76 48.66
C ASN A 469 -2.78 -8.26 47.69
N ILE A 470 -3.45 -9.16 46.97
CA ILE A 470 -4.55 -8.83 46.04
C ILE A 470 -5.85 -9.47 46.50
N GLY A 471 -6.92 -8.68 46.60
CA GLY A 471 -8.25 -9.18 46.98
C GLY A 471 -8.92 -10.01 45.87
N GLU A 472 -9.80 -10.94 46.27
CA GLU A 472 -10.45 -11.90 45.36
C GLU A 472 -11.25 -11.24 44.21
N ASP A 473 -11.82 -10.06 44.45
CA ASP A 473 -12.60 -9.32 43.44
C ASP A 473 -11.78 -9.01 42.18
N ARG A 474 -10.49 -8.66 42.34
CA ARG A 474 -9.58 -8.38 41.24
C ARG A 474 -9.10 -9.64 40.52
N LEU A 475 -9.22 -10.81 41.15
CA LEU A 475 -8.83 -12.11 40.60
C LEU A 475 -9.99 -12.83 39.89
N LYS A 476 -11.19 -12.26 39.90
CA LYS A 476 -12.42 -12.87 39.37
C LYS A 476 -12.35 -13.24 37.90
N ASN A 477 -11.63 -12.45 37.10
CA ASN A 477 -11.50 -12.66 35.65
C ASN A 477 -10.31 -13.56 35.25
N LEU A 478 -9.46 -13.94 36.21
CA LEU A 478 -8.33 -14.84 35.97
C LEU A 478 -8.77 -16.31 36.05
N ASP A 479 -8.22 -17.12 35.16
CA ASP A 479 -8.37 -18.57 35.17
C ASP A 479 -7.51 -19.23 36.26
N LYS A 480 -7.49 -20.56 36.29
CA LYS A 480 -6.72 -21.34 37.28
C LYS A 480 -5.20 -21.13 37.15
N ASP A 481 -4.73 -20.82 35.94
CA ASP A 481 -3.32 -20.59 35.65
C ASP A 481 -2.92 -19.13 35.92
N GLY A 482 -3.86 -18.24 36.24
CA GLY A 482 -3.61 -16.82 36.46
C GLY A 482 -3.66 -15.98 35.18
N ILE A 483 -4.28 -16.47 34.11
CA ILE A 483 -4.41 -15.77 32.84
C ILE A 483 -5.85 -15.27 32.69
N ILE A 484 -6.04 -14.06 32.18
CA ILE A 484 -7.37 -13.53 31.98
C ILE A 484 -8.17 -14.32 30.95
N ARG A 485 -9.45 -14.57 31.25
CA ARG A 485 -10.35 -15.28 30.34
C ARG A 485 -10.72 -14.44 29.12
N VAL A 486 -10.84 -15.09 27.96
CA VAL A 486 -11.38 -14.47 26.75
C VAL A 486 -12.83 -14.04 26.99
N GLY A 487 -13.17 -12.84 26.55
CA GLY A 487 -14.49 -12.23 26.71
C GLY A 487 -14.66 -11.40 27.98
N ALA A 488 -13.66 -11.35 28.88
CA ALA A 488 -13.69 -10.47 30.03
C ALA A 488 -13.60 -8.99 29.61
N GLU A 489 -14.43 -8.15 30.22
CA GLU A 489 -14.26 -6.70 30.17
C GLU A 489 -13.22 -6.28 31.20
N VAL A 490 -12.31 -5.42 30.76
CA VAL A 490 -11.18 -4.93 31.57
C VAL A 490 -11.11 -3.43 31.54
N ILE A 491 -10.79 -2.87 32.69
CA ILE A 491 -10.51 -1.45 32.89
C ILE A 491 -9.07 -1.24 33.32
N SER A 492 -8.61 0.02 33.25
CA SER A 492 -7.27 0.39 33.67
C SER A 492 -6.97 -0.08 35.10
N GLY A 493 -5.86 -0.78 35.28
CA GLY A 493 -5.47 -1.36 36.58
C GLY A 493 -5.93 -2.80 36.82
N ASP A 494 -6.70 -3.41 35.91
CA ASP A 494 -7.02 -4.84 35.99
C ASP A 494 -5.82 -5.72 35.64
N ILE A 495 -5.79 -6.92 36.22
CA ILE A 495 -4.74 -7.92 36.01
C ILE A 495 -5.07 -8.73 34.76
N LEU A 496 -4.17 -8.70 33.78
CA LEU A 496 -4.27 -9.49 32.56
C LEU A 496 -3.58 -10.86 32.71
N VAL A 497 -2.43 -10.88 33.37
CA VAL A 497 -1.65 -12.10 33.63
C VAL A 497 -1.01 -11.99 35.01
N GLY A 498 -1.41 -12.87 35.92
CA GLY A 498 -0.83 -13.01 37.24
C GLY A 498 0.56 -13.64 37.15
N LYS A 499 1.59 -12.88 37.50
CA LYS A 499 2.99 -13.34 37.49
C LYS A 499 3.64 -13.02 38.82
N ILE A 500 4.33 -14.00 39.39
CA ILE A 500 5.11 -13.86 40.61
C ILE A 500 6.59 -14.15 40.34
N THR A 501 7.45 -13.33 40.93
CA THR A 501 8.91 -13.48 40.85
C THR A 501 9.46 -13.78 42.24
N PRO A 502 10.28 -14.84 42.43
CA PRO A 502 10.88 -15.12 43.73
C PRO A 502 11.75 -13.94 44.21
N LYS A 503 11.60 -13.57 45.48
CA LYS A 503 12.41 -12.55 46.17
C LYS A 503 13.51 -13.24 46.99
N GLY A 504 14.71 -12.67 47.01
CA GLY A 504 15.76 -13.11 47.92
C GLY A 504 15.58 -12.50 49.32
N GLU A 505 16.05 -13.17 50.37
CA GLU A 505 16.02 -12.64 51.74
C GLU A 505 16.82 -11.32 51.90
N GLY A 506 17.80 -11.10 51.02
CA GLY A 506 18.60 -9.87 50.96
C GLY A 506 17.87 -8.64 50.41
N ASP A 507 16.76 -8.82 49.69
CA ASP A 507 16.00 -7.72 49.06
C ASP A 507 14.87 -7.17 49.95
N LEU A 508 14.66 -7.75 51.15
CA LEU A 508 13.64 -7.29 52.10
C LEU A 508 14.11 -6.03 52.81
N THR A 509 13.28 -4.98 52.83
CA THR A 509 13.57 -3.79 53.65
C THR A 509 13.46 -4.12 55.13
N ALA A 510 14.08 -3.30 55.99
CA ALA A 510 14.03 -3.50 57.44
C ALA A 510 12.58 -3.48 57.96
N GLU A 511 11.72 -2.66 57.35
CA GLU A 511 10.28 -2.55 57.63
C GLU A 511 9.52 -3.81 57.19
N GLU A 512 9.79 -4.35 56.00
CA GLU A 512 9.17 -5.60 55.53
C GLU A 512 9.57 -6.79 56.42
N ARG A 513 10.83 -6.85 56.88
CA ARG A 513 11.29 -7.86 57.84
C ARG A 513 10.56 -7.76 59.17
N LEU A 514 10.33 -6.54 59.66
CA LEU A 514 9.58 -6.30 60.89
C LEU A 514 8.10 -6.69 60.75
N LEU A 515 7.46 -6.31 59.65
CA LEU A 515 6.07 -6.69 59.35
C LEU A 515 5.90 -8.22 59.30
N ARG A 516 6.86 -8.93 58.70
CA ARG A 516 6.88 -10.39 58.65
C ARG A 516 6.98 -11.02 60.05
N ALA A 517 7.79 -10.44 60.93
CA ALA A 517 7.95 -10.90 62.31
C ALA A 517 6.69 -10.65 63.16
N ILE A 518 5.95 -9.57 62.90
CA ILE A 518 4.74 -9.19 63.65
C ILE A 518 3.52 -9.99 63.21
N PHE A 519 3.26 -10.07 61.90
CA PHE A 519 2.01 -10.64 61.39
C PHE A 519 2.04 -12.17 61.28
N GLY A 520 3.22 -12.81 61.40
CA GLY A 520 3.36 -14.27 61.32
C GLY A 520 2.90 -14.87 59.99
N GLU A 521 2.44 -14.03 59.05
CA GLU A 521 2.18 -14.41 57.69
C GLU A 521 3.51 -14.88 57.13
N LYS A 522 3.53 -16.15 56.68
CA LYS A 522 4.45 -16.56 55.63
C LYS A 522 4.07 -15.74 54.40
N SER A 523 4.37 -14.45 54.40
CA SER A 523 4.37 -13.63 53.20
C SER A 523 5.25 -14.42 52.24
N ARG A 524 4.60 -14.91 51.19
CA ARG A 524 5.26 -15.76 50.21
C ARG A 524 6.51 -14.99 49.76
N ASP A 525 7.66 -15.65 49.70
CA ASP A 525 8.95 -15.05 49.30
C ASP A 525 8.94 -14.71 47.80
N VAL A 526 7.88 -14.05 47.33
CA VAL A 526 7.58 -13.77 45.94
C VAL A 526 7.01 -12.35 45.86
N LYS A 527 7.43 -11.64 44.83
CA LYS A 527 6.93 -10.32 44.47
C LYS A 527 5.87 -10.46 43.39
N ASP A 528 4.82 -9.64 43.46
CA ASP A 528 3.94 -9.43 42.33
C ASP A 528 4.67 -8.71 41.18
N SER A 529 4.73 -9.37 40.03
CA SER A 529 5.29 -8.87 38.77
C SER A 529 4.29 -9.05 37.62
N SER A 530 3.00 -9.06 37.95
CA SER A 530 1.89 -9.30 37.03
C SER A 530 1.78 -8.26 35.93
N LEU A 531 1.14 -8.66 34.83
CA LEU A 531 0.78 -7.77 33.73
C LEU A 531 -0.53 -7.05 34.07
N TYR A 532 -0.46 -5.74 34.25
CA TYR A 532 -1.61 -4.87 34.48
C TYR A 532 -1.98 -4.11 33.20
N LEU A 533 -3.28 -3.83 33.03
CA LEU A 533 -3.73 -2.95 31.95
C LEU A 533 -3.29 -1.51 32.23
N SER A 534 -2.55 -0.91 31.29
CA SER A 534 -2.04 0.46 31.40
C SER A 534 -3.17 1.49 31.55
N HIS A 535 -2.88 2.60 32.23
CA HIS A 535 -3.83 3.69 32.44
C HIS A 535 -4.41 4.24 31.13
N GLY A 536 -5.69 4.60 31.17
CA GLY A 536 -6.44 5.17 30.03
C GLY A 536 -6.97 4.14 29.04
N LYS A 537 -6.70 2.85 29.24
CA LYS A 537 -7.19 1.77 28.38
C LYS A 537 -8.31 0.98 29.04
N HIS A 538 -9.24 0.55 28.20
CA HIS A 538 -10.34 -0.34 28.55
C HIS A 538 -10.73 -1.12 27.31
N GLY A 539 -11.44 -2.24 27.49
CA GLY A 539 -11.94 -3.02 26.37
C GLY A 539 -12.29 -4.44 26.78
N LYS A 540 -12.44 -5.29 25.76
CA LYS A 540 -12.76 -6.70 25.92
C LYS A 540 -11.59 -7.55 25.48
N VAL A 541 -11.23 -8.56 26.28
CA VAL A 541 -10.22 -9.54 25.90
C VAL A 541 -10.77 -10.39 24.75
N VAL A 542 -10.09 -10.37 23.60
CA VAL A 542 -10.53 -11.09 22.39
C VAL A 542 -9.70 -12.34 22.11
N ASP A 543 -8.43 -12.35 22.47
CA ASP A 543 -7.53 -13.47 22.22
C ASP A 543 -6.41 -13.54 23.26
N VAL A 544 -5.91 -14.74 23.51
CA VAL A 544 -4.80 -15.02 24.42
C VAL A 544 -3.89 -16.04 23.76
N LYS A 545 -2.68 -15.61 23.41
CA LYS A 545 -1.64 -16.46 22.81
C LYS A 545 -0.56 -16.79 23.82
N ILE A 546 -0.25 -18.07 23.92
CA ILE A 546 0.78 -18.58 24.83
C ILE A 546 1.88 -19.25 24.00
N PHE A 547 3.05 -18.63 24.01
CA PHE A 547 4.26 -19.18 23.42
C PHE A 547 5.09 -19.87 24.51
N SER A 548 5.56 -21.09 24.26
CA SER A 548 6.37 -21.85 25.21
C SER A 548 7.58 -22.45 24.52
N ARG A 549 8.74 -22.37 25.17
CA ARG A 549 9.96 -23.00 24.70
C ARG A 549 9.81 -24.52 24.56
N GLU A 550 9.04 -25.14 25.44
CA GLU A 550 8.77 -26.59 25.41
C GLU A 550 7.99 -27.01 24.17
N LYS A 551 7.14 -26.12 23.64
CA LYS A 551 6.39 -26.34 22.40
C LYS A 551 7.22 -26.10 21.13
N GLY A 552 8.50 -25.74 21.28
CA GLY A 552 9.40 -25.43 20.17
C GLY A 552 9.30 -23.99 19.67
N ASP A 553 8.62 -23.09 20.40
CA ASP A 553 8.53 -21.68 20.03
C ASP A 553 9.88 -20.97 20.19
N LYS A 554 10.22 -20.11 19.21
CA LYS A 554 11.45 -19.32 19.24
C LYS A 554 11.31 -18.13 20.19
N LEU A 555 11.73 -18.33 21.44
CA LEU A 555 11.78 -17.29 22.48
C LEU A 555 13.21 -16.76 22.68
N SER A 556 13.33 -15.54 23.22
CA SER A 556 14.62 -14.97 23.60
C SER A 556 15.30 -15.80 24.70
N THR A 557 16.63 -15.73 24.77
CA THR A 557 17.42 -16.44 25.79
C THR A 557 16.92 -16.09 27.20
N GLY A 558 16.77 -17.09 28.05
CA GLY A 558 16.23 -16.92 29.42
C GLY A 558 14.70 -16.81 29.53
N VAL A 559 13.94 -16.69 28.43
CA VAL A 559 12.47 -16.70 28.47
C VAL A 559 11.94 -18.12 28.29
N ILE A 560 11.16 -18.59 29.27
CA ILE A 560 10.53 -19.92 29.29
C ILE A 560 9.21 -19.88 28.52
N LYS A 561 8.38 -18.88 28.83
CA LYS A 561 7.02 -18.71 28.31
C LYS A 561 6.77 -17.23 28.03
N ARG A 562 6.02 -16.92 26.96
CA ARG A 562 5.51 -15.57 26.68
C ARG A 562 4.01 -15.65 26.53
N ILE A 563 3.30 -14.81 27.27
CA ILE A 563 1.84 -14.72 27.22
C ILE A 563 1.49 -13.37 26.61
N GLN A 564 0.67 -13.40 25.56
CA GLN A 564 0.18 -12.23 24.84
C GLN A 564 -1.33 -12.20 24.95
N VAL A 565 -1.87 -11.09 25.46
CA VAL A 565 -3.30 -10.84 25.62
C VAL A 565 -3.69 -9.73 24.65
N SER A 566 -4.65 -10.02 23.76
CA SER A 566 -5.21 -9.06 22.82
C SER A 566 -6.50 -8.48 23.38
N ILE A 567 -6.57 -7.15 23.44
CA ILE A 567 -7.74 -6.41 23.95
C ILE A 567 -8.29 -5.57 22.80
N ALA A 568 -9.58 -5.71 22.54
CA ALA A 568 -10.32 -4.91 21.58
C ALA A 568 -11.12 -3.81 22.28
N GLN A 569 -11.05 -2.60 21.76
CA GLN A 569 -11.80 -1.45 22.21
C GLN A 569 -12.65 -0.92 21.05
N LEU A 570 -13.95 -0.72 21.29
CA LEU A 570 -14.81 0.05 20.40
C LEU A 570 -14.69 1.52 20.77
N ARG A 571 -14.20 2.35 19.86
CA ARG A 571 -14.17 3.81 20.01
C ARG A 571 -15.35 4.39 19.25
N ARG A 572 -16.15 5.20 19.93
CA ARG A 572 -17.37 5.81 19.38
C ARG A 572 -17.14 7.21 18.87
#